data_AF-A0A317H9B8-F1
#
_entry.id   AF-A0A317H9B8-F1
#
_cell.length_a   1.000
_cell.length_b   1.000
_cell.length_c   1.000
_cell.angle_alpha   90.00
_cell.angle_beta   90.00
_cell.angle_gamma   90.00
#
_symmetry.space_group_name_H-M   'P 1'
#
loop_
_entity.id
_entity.type
_entity.pdbx_description
1 polymer ?
#
loop_
_entity_poly.entity_id
_entity_poly.type
_entity_poly.pdbx_seq_one_letter_code
_entity_poly.pdbx_strand_id
1 'polypeptide(L)'
;MAKTSTDVSLREKIIASFNRHSGNVSAVSREIGCSRSSVRRNIAKVGIGKKPLAGGKKKAKAQRHSLPEAGEIKRYILTSAQNNTHVHKEFWENLQAMAEHYHAKILVGTFSYNQNNYGKLAVKKGTKKPYENTLWFDPAFAQYISDERIELAPGLLWAGNMNILPTEDNPISGLETYGGSTSVVFPHTKIEMRSIATTPDMPVKMIYTTGTVTQMNYLQKKLGIKAEHHHRYAFLLVEVDSQGNWWVRQVAARKNGHNIQDLNVVAEGGKIISTDAAIEAVTWGDLHSTNVQPEVVEASLNMLDELRPKYQFLHDILEGVSINRHYVKHAPLPHLYFHRWLRGLHRVEEELSRSKEVVERYLRPWCKTVVADSNHDGYWLESWLNKYDYRYDPANAELFLRLQTYMYEQIRAGSVPKNVNLIQRVMEVEAGIKPGAIKFLLPDESFEIREVECGMHGHLGPDGAFGSPSNLAKIGKKATTAHTHSCGIYHGLYVAGTSSKLTRDWDYTVGPSSWSHSHVVLYPNGQRAIVTMKGGKWKA
;
A
#
# COMPACT_ATOMS: atom_id res chain seq x y z
N MET A 1 -16.37 -42.30 -55.57
CA MET A 1 -14.92 -42.06 -55.82
C MET A 1 -14.83 -41.33 -57.15
N ALA A 2 -14.17 -40.18 -57.37
CA ALA A 2 -13.13 -39.46 -56.66
C ALA A 2 -13.37 -37.93 -56.79
N LYS A 3 -13.08 -37.16 -55.74
CA LYS A 3 -13.15 -35.68 -55.73
C LYS A 3 -11.89 -35.10 -56.38
N THR A 4 -12.08 -34.63 -57.62
CA THR A 4 -11.50 -33.48 -58.32
C THR A 4 -10.30 -32.73 -57.71
N SER A 5 -9.26 -32.61 -58.54
CA SER A 5 -7.95 -31.97 -58.36
C SER A 5 -7.94 -30.43 -58.43
N THR A 6 -9.03 -29.73 -58.08
CA THR A 6 -9.15 -28.26 -58.25
C THR A 6 -8.94 -27.42 -56.99
N ASP A 7 -8.89 -27.99 -55.78
CA ASP A 7 -8.77 -27.21 -54.51
C ASP A 7 -7.31 -26.89 -54.11
N VAL A 8 -6.31 -27.46 -54.78
CA VAL A 8 -4.88 -27.24 -54.46
C VAL A 8 -4.39 -25.90 -55.02
N SER A 9 -4.82 -25.52 -56.24
CA SER A 9 -4.34 -24.31 -56.93
C SER A 9 -4.82 -22.99 -56.30
N LEU A 10 -6.06 -22.95 -55.77
CA LEU A 10 -6.58 -21.74 -55.12
C LEU A 10 -5.90 -21.49 -53.77
N ARG A 11 -5.60 -22.55 -53.01
CA ARG A 11 -4.98 -22.46 -51.70
C ARG A 11 -3.56 -21.90 -51.80
N GLU A 12 -2.77 -22.37 -52.76
CA GLU A 12 -1.41 -21.90 -53.01
C GLU A 12 -1.40 -20.41 -53.40
N LYS A 13 -2.32 -19.99 -54.27
CA LYS A 13 -2.50 -18.58 -54.64
C LYS A 13 -2.85 -17.70 -53.43
N ILE A 14 -3.74 -18.17 -52.56
CA ILE A 14 -4.11 -17.48 -51.32
C ILE A 14 -2.89 -17.35 -50.40
N ILE A 15 -2.07 -18.39 -50.23
CA ILE A 15 -0.89 -18.37 -49.35
C ILE A 15 0.19 -17.43 -49.90
N ALA A 16 0.47 -17.50 -51.20
CA ALA A 16 1.46 -16.64 -51.85
C ALA A 16 1.05 -15.15 -51.79
N SER A 17 -0.24 -14.85 -52.01
CA SER A 17 -0.81 -13.51 -51.82
C SER A 17 -0.77 -13.06 -50.35
N PHE A 18 -1.08 -13.96 -49.41
CA PHE A 18 -1.05 -13.67 -47.97
C PHE A 18 0.34 -13.31 -47.47
N ASN A 19 1.39 -13.98 -47.98
CA ASN A 19 2.78 -13.63 -47.69
C ASN A 19 3.18 -12.29 -48.31
N ARG A 20 2.80 -12.02 -49.59
CA ARG A 20 3.06 -10.73 -50.26
C ARG A 20 2.39 -9.55 -49.57
N HIS A 21 1.22 -9.76 -48.97
CA HIS A 21 0.46 -8.72 -48.26
C HIS A 21 0.64 -8.76 -46.73
N SER A 22 1.70 -9.39 -46.23
CA SER A 22 2.07 -9.43 -44.80
C SER A 22 0.90 -9.82 -43.87
N GLY A 23 0.05 -10.74 -44.32
CA GLY A 23 -1.07 -11.26 -43.55
C GLY A 23 -2.38 -10.46 -43.63
N ASN A 24 -2.48 -9.47 -44.51
CA ASN A 24 -3.71 -8.69 -44.68
C ASN A 24 -4.78 -9.46 -45.48
N VAL A 25 -5.72 -10.08 -44.75
CA VAL A 25 -6.83 -10.87 -45.33
C VAL A 25 -7.69 -10.09 -46.33
N SER A 26 -7.87 -8.78 -46.12
CA SER A 26 -8.68 -7.95 -47.02
C SER A 26 -7.97 -7.63 -48.33
N ALA A 27 -6.65 -7.48 -48.32
CA ALA A 27 -5.85 -7.31 -49.54
C ALA A 27 -5.86 -8.60 -50.38
N VAL A 28 -5.63 -9.76 -49.75
CA VAL A 28 -5.65 -11.08 -50.39
C VAL A 28 -7.02 -11.39 -51.00
N SER A 29 -8.10 -11.06 -50.30
CA SER A 29 -9.47 -11.25 -50.79
C SER A 29 -9.75 -10.46 -52.07
N ARG A 30 -9.22 -9.22 -52.17
CA ARG A 30 -9.33 -8.38 -53.37
C ARG A 30 -8.45 -8.88 -54.51
N GLU A 31 -7.23 -9.29 -54.22
CA GLU A 31 -6.28 -9.76 -55.24
C GLU A 31 -6.73 -11.10 -55.86
N ILE A 32 -7.18 -12.04 -55.03
CA ILE A 32 -7.54 -13.40 -55.47
C ILE A 32 -9.01 -13.48 -55.93
N GLY A 33 -9.83 -12.46 -55.65
CA GLY A 33 -11.24 -12.44 -56.03
C GLY A 33 -12.10 -13.46 -55.25
N CYS A 34 -11.75 -13.75 -54.00
CA CYS A 34 -12.49 -14.68 -53.15
C CYS A 34 -12.93 -14.03 -51.83
N SER A 35 -13.94 -14.59 -51.17
CA SER A 35 -14.45 -14.03 -49.90
C SER A 35 -13.38 -14.05 -48.79
N ARG A 36 -13.40 -13.06 -47.89
CA ARG A 36 -12.52 -13.01 -46.70
C ARG A 36 -12.64 -14.29 -45.85
N SER A 37 -13.83 -14.88 -45.82
CA SER A 37 -14.12 -16.15 -45.14
C SER A 37 -13.37 -17.32 -45.78
N SER A 38 -13.28 -17.37 -47.11
CA SER A 38 -12.50 -18.37 -47.86
C SER A 38 -11.01 -18.19 -47.64
N VAL A 39 -10.51 -16.96 -47.58
CA VAL A 39 -9.11 -16.64 -47.25
C VAL A 39 -8.76 -17.17 -45.85
N ARG A 40 -9.53 -16.80 -44.82
CA ARG A 40 -9.33 -17.27 -43.44
C ARG A 40 -9.38 -18.79 -43.32
N ARG A 41 -10.33 -19.44 -44.00
CA ARG A 41 -10.48 -20.90 -43.98
C ARG A 41 -9.26 -21.61 -44.57
N ASN A 42 -8.73 -21.12 -45.67
CA ASN A 42 -7.57 -21.73 -46.34
C ASN A 42 -6.27 -21.49 -45.56
N ILE A 43 -6.08 -20.31 -44.97
CA ILE A 43 -4.97 -19.99 -44.08
C ILE A 43 -4.99 -20.87 -42.82
N ALA A 44 -6.17 -21.03 -42.19
CA ALA A 44 -6.33 -21.87 -41.01
C ALA A 44 -6.06 -23.36 -41.30
N LYS A 45 -6.43 -23.85 -42.48
CA LYS A 45 -6.15 -25.24 -42.93
C LYS A 45 -4.65 -25.54 -43.03
N VAL A 46 -3.81 -24.55 -43.33
CA VAL A 46 -2.34 -24.71 -43.42
C VAL A 46 -1.60 -24.28 -42.15
N GLY A 47 -2.33 -23.97 -41.08
CA GLY A 47 -1.74 -23.61 -39.79
C GLY A 47 -1.10 -22.22 -39.73
N ILE A 48 -1.11 -21.44 -40.83
CA ILE A 48 -0.65 -20.05 -40.84
C ILE A 48 -1.62 -19.24 -39.96
N GLY A 49 -1.09 -18.52 -38.97
CA GLY A 49 -1.90 -17.78 -37.99
C GLY A 49 -2.40 -18.60 -36.78
N LYS A 50 -2.13 -19.90 -36.71
CA LYS A 50 -2.17 -20.59 -35.41
C LYS A 50 -0.98 -20.08 -34.60
N LYS A 51 -1.24 -19.29 -33.55
CA LYS A 51 -0.25 -19.17 -32.47
C LYS A 51 0.09 -20.61 -32.03
N PRO A 52 1.37 -20.98 -31.92
CA PRO A 52 1.72 -22.34 -31.50
C PRO A 52 1.01 -22.66 -30.18
N LEU A 53 0.25 -23.75 -30.17
CA LEU A 53 -0.43 -24.26 -28.98
C LEU A 53 0.58 -24.60 -27.88
N ALA A 54 1.79 -25.02 -28.30
CA ALA A 54 2.96 -25.22 -27.47
C ALA A 54 4.07 -24.27 -27.94
N GLY A 55 4.03 -23.02 -27.51
CA GLY A 55 5.07 -22.04 -27.81
C GLY A 55 5.24 -21.11 -26.63
N GLY A 56 5.96 -21.57 -25.61
CA GLY A 56 6.41 -20.69 -24.55
C GLY A 56 7.24 -19.56 -25.15
N LYS A 57 6.87 -18.30 -24.91
CA LYS A 57 7.73 -17.18 -25.25
C LYS A 57 8.90 -17.16 -24.27
N LYS A 58 10.15 -17.13 -24.78
CA LYS A 58 11.30 -16.76 -23.93
C LYS A 58 11.00 -15.39 -23.34
N LYS A 59 11.00 -15.27 -22.01
CA LYS A 59 10.82 -13.98 -21.32
C LYS A 59 11.96 -13.06 -21.77
N ALA A 60 11.66 -11.97 -22.49
CA ALA A 60 12.66 -10.95 -22.81
C ALA A 60 13.26 -10.44 -21.49
N LYS A 61 14.59 -10.43 -21.32
CA LYS A 61 15.23 -9.92 -20.09
C LYS A 61 14.74 -8.49 -19.82
N ALA A 62 14.57 -8.14 -18.55
CA ALA A 62 14.21 -6.77 -18.20
C ALA A 62 15.32 -5.82 -18.69
N GLN A 63 14.94 -4.67 -19.22
CA GLN A 63 15.89 -3.60 -19.48
C GLN A 63 16.39 -3.05 -18.15
N ARG A 64 17.68 -2.72 -18.04
CA ARG A 64 18.26 -2.21 -16.80
C ARG A 64 18.65 -0.75 -17.01
N HIS A 65 18.08 0.14 -16.20
CA HIS A 65 18.54 1.53 -16.18
C HIS A 65 19.81 1.67 -15.35
N SER A 66 20.68 2.61 -15.74
CA SER A 66 21.84 3.00 -14.93
C SER A 66 21.40 3.72 -13.64
N LEU A 67 22.19 3.51 -12.58
CA LEU A 67 22.13 4.31 -11.36
C LEU A 67 22.58 5.76 -11.63
N PRO A 68 22.10 6.74 -10.85
CA PRO A 68 22.60 8.12 -10.93
C PRO A 68 24.04 8.24 -10.42
N GLU A 69 24.69 9.36 -10.74
CA GLU A 69 26.02 9.69 -10.23
C GLU A 69 25.99 9.97 -8.72
N ALA A 70 27.16 9.92 -8.07
CA ALA A 70 27.26 10.13 -6.63
C ALA A 70 26.71 11.51 -6.22
N GLY A 71 25.79 11.52 -5.26
CA GLY A 71 25.11 12.74 -4.80
C GLY A 71 23.86 13.13 -5.59
N GLU A 72 23.58 12.48 -6.73
CA GLU A 72 22.37 12.71 -7.51
C GLU A 72 21.25 11.72 -7.18
N ILE A 73 20.02 12.17 -7.36
CA ILE A 73 18.81 11.37 -7.20
C ILE A 73 18.11 11.24 -8.55
N LYS A 74 17.89 10.00 -9.00
CA LYS A 74 17.12 9.71 -10.19
C LYS A 74 15.66 9.49 -9.82
N ARG A 75 14.74 10.21 -10.47
CA ARG A 75 13.31 10.13 -10.15
C ARG A 75 12.48 9.61 -11.31
N TYR A 76 11.45 8.84 -10.98
CA TYR A 76 10.46 8.34 -11.92
C TYR A 76 9.05 8.62 -11.41
N ILE A 77 8.16 8.98 -12.33
CA ILE A 77 6.72 9.01 -12.08
C ILE A 77 6.10 7.84 -12.84
N LEU A 78 5.50 6.90 -12.11
CA LEU A 78 4.93 5.68 -12.66
C LEU A 78 3.40 5.75 -12.58
N THR A 79 2.73 5.67 -13.73
CA THR A 79 1.26 5.68 -13.80
C THR A 79 0.76 4.73 -14.89
N SER A 80 -0.56 4.67 -15.07
CA SER A 80 -1.18 3.78 -16.05
C SER A 80 -2.23 4.48 -16.91
N ALA A 81 -2.50 3.94 -18.10
CA ALA A 81 -3.52 4.45 -19.01
C ALA A 81 -4.42 3.33 -19.54
N GLN A 82 -5.73 3.54 -19.44
CA GLN A 82 -6.72 2.66 -20.05
C GLN A 82 -6.86 2.98 -21.54
N ASN A 83 -6.95 1.95 -22.38
CA ASN A 83 -7.26 2.15 -23.79
C ASN A 83 -8.63 2.82 -23.99
N ASN A 84 -8.82 3.42 -25.15
CA ASN A 84 -10.08 4.01 -25.60
C ASN A 84 -10.67 5.00 -24.59
N THR A 85 -9.80 5.73 -23.91
CA THR A 85 -10.16 6.61 -22.81
C THR A 85 -9.28 7.85 -22.87
N HIS A 86 -9.92 9.02 -22.80
CA HIS A 86 -9.21 10.29 -22.81
C HIS A 86 -8.44 10.52 -21.52
N VAL A 87 -7.40 11.36 -21.62
CA VAL A 87 -6.67 11.87 -20.47
C VAL A 87 -7.57 12.67 -19.52
N HIS A 88 -7.32 12.54 -18.22
CA HIS A 88 -7.84 13.49 -17.24
C HIS A 88 -6.92 14.71 -17.18
N LYS A 89 -7.24 15.74 -17.99
CA LYS A 89 -6.38 16.90 -18.25
C LYS A 89 -5.81 17.56 -17.00
N GLU A 90 -6.67 17.94 -16.05
CA GLU A 90 -6.26 18.67 -14.83
C GLU A 90 -5.26 17.86 -13.99
N PHE A 91 -5.57 16.60 -13.69
CA PHE A 91 -4.65 15.68 -13.04
C PHE A 91 -3.32 15.49 -13.82
N TRP A 92 -3.39 15.38 -15.15
CA TRP A 92 -2.22 15.21 -15.98
C TRP A 92 -1.29 16.43 -15.95
N GLU A 93 -1.86 17.64 -16.02
CA GLU A 93 -1.11 18.90 -15.89
C GLU A 93 -0.42 18.99 -14.54
N ASN A 94 -1.11 18.63 -13.45
CA ASN A 94 -0.51 18.58 -12.11
C ASN A 94 0.62 17.54 -12.00
N LEU A 95 0.44 16.37 -12.60
CA LEU A 95 1.47 15.32 -12.66
C LEU A 95 2.69 15.82 -13.45
N GLN A 96 2.50 16.50 -14.58
CA GLN A 96 3.59 17.08 -15.36
C GLN A 96 4.34 18.17 -14.58
N ALA A 97 3.64 19.01 -13.82
CA ALA A 97 4.26 20.01 -12.94
C ALA A 97 5.14 19.35 -11.85
N MET A 98 4.67 18.26 -11.24
CA MET A 98 5.50 17.48 -10.32
C MET A 98 6.67 16.79 -11.02
N ALA A 99 6.47 16.29 -12.25
CA ALA A 99 7.55 15.70 -13.03
C ALA A 99 8.66 16.71 -13.32
N GLU A 100 8.28 17.93 -13.70
CA GLU A 100 9.21 19.03 -13.96
C GLU A 100 9.97 19.43 -12.68
N HIS A 101 9.25 19.64 -11.58
CA HIS A 101 9.83 20.00 -10.28
C HIS A 101 10.85 18.96 -9.78
N TYR A 102 10.52 17.68 -9.89
CA TYR A 102 11.36 16.59 -9.43
C TYR A 102 12.42 16.15 -10.47
N HIS A 103 12.40 16.73 -11.68
CA HIS A 103 13.13 16.23 -12.84
C HIS A 103 12.90 14.71 -13.07
N ALA A 104 11.66 14.27 -12.89
CA ALA A 104 11.29 12.86 -12.92
C ALA A 104 10.90 12.39 -14.32
N LYS A 105 11.40 11.21 -14.72
CA LYS A 105 10.98 10.54 -15.95
C LYS A 105 9.59 9.92 -15.77
N ILE A 106 8.63 10.31 -16.62
CA ILE A 106 7.28 9.71 -16.60
C ILE A 106 7.27 8.40 -17.39
N LEU A 107 6.73 7.33 -16.79
CA LEU A 107 6.46 6.05 -17.43
C LEU A 107 4.96 5.72 -17.29
N VAL A 108 4.29 5.48 -18.42
CA VAL A 108 2.86 5.15 -18.49
C VAL A 108 2.70 3.71 -18.97
N GLY A 109 2.23 2.82 -18.11
CA GLY A 109 1.91 1.44 -18.49
C GLY A 109 0.47 1.33 -18.98
N THR A 110 0.28 0.72 -20.14
CA THR A 110 -1.03 0.62 -20.76
C THR A 110 -1.72 -0.70 -20.47
N PHE A 111 -3.05 -0.66 -20.36
CA PHE A 111 -3.86 -1.87 -20.24
C PHE A 111 -5.13 -1.76 -21.06
N SER A 112 -5.64 -2.92 -21.47
CA SER A 112 -6.78 -3.04 -22.37
C SER A 112 -8.05 -3.46 -21.63
N TYR A 113 -9.17 -2.80 -21.93
CA TYR A 113 -10.50 -3.10 -21.42
C TYR A 113 -11.51 -3.07 -22.56
N ASN A 114 -11.86 -4.25 -23.07
CA ASN A 114 -12.81 -4.39 -24.17
C ASN A 114 -14.25 -4.44 -23.64
N GLN A 115 -15.04 -3.42 -24.00
CA GLN A 115 -16.44 -3.28 -23.59
C GLN A 115 -17.45 -3.79 -24.65
N ASN A 116 -16.98 -4.22 -25.83
CA ASN A 116 -17.82 -4.54 -26.99
C ASN A 116 -18.67 -5.82 -26.84
N ASN A 117 -18.26 -6.74 -25.98
CA ASN A 117 -18.92 -8.05 -25.83
C ASN A 117 -20.30 -7.96 -25.15
N TYR A 118 -20.76 -6.77 -24.77
CA TYR A 118 -22.04 -6.57 -24.08
C TYR A 118 -23.07 -5.92 -25.00
N GLY A 119 -24.09 -6.70 -25.39
CA GLY A 119 -25.20 -6.24 -26.22
C GLY A 119 -26.15 -5.27 -25.51
N LYS A 120 -27.13 -4.71 -26.24
CA LYS A 120 -28.11 -3.72 -25.72
C LYS A 120 -28.91 -4.23 -24.51
N LEU A 121 -29.15 -5.54 -24.43
CA LEU A 121 -29.87 -6.18 -23.33
C LEU A 121 -28.97 -6.49 -22.12
N ALA A 122 -27.66 -6.34 -22.27
CA ALA A 122 -26.67 -6.67 -21.25
C ALA A 122 -26.20 -5.43 -20.47
N VAL A 123 -26.76 -4.24 -20.66
CA VAL A 123 -26.38 -3.00 -19.97
C VAL A 123 -27.63 -2.25 -19.51
N LYS A 124 -27.50 -1.35 -18.52
CA LYS A 124 -28.63 -0.52 -18.07
C LYS A 124 -29.18 0.33 -19.23
N LYS A 125 -30.48 0.61 -19.19
CA LYS A 125 -31.16 1.46 -20.19
C LYS A 125 -30.43 2.81 -20.27
N GLY A 126 -30.06 3.22 -21.49
CA GLY A 126 -29.37 4.50 -21.73
C GLY A 126 -27.85 4.49 -21.51
N THR A 127 -27.27 3.41 -20.97
CA THR A 127 -25.81 3.35 -20.69
C THR A 127 -25.03 2.52 -21.71
N LYS A 128 -25.64 2.22 -22.87
CA LYS A 128 -24.97 1.45 -23.93
C LYS A 128 -23.93 2.33 -24.62
N LYS A 129 -22.70 1.84 -24.70
CA LYS A 129 -21.64 2.50 -25.46
C LYS A 129 -21.64 2.07 -26.93
N PRO A 130 -21.17 2.94 -27.85
CA PRO A 130 -20.88 2.57 -29.23
C PRO A 130 -19.90 1.40 -29.30
N TYR A 131 -19.97 0.66 -30.40
CA TYR A 131 -18.99 -0.41 -30.66
C TYR A 131 -17.65 0.21 -31.08
N GLU A 132 -16.56 -0.18 -30.43
CA GLU A 132 -15.23 0.35 -30.71
C GLU A 132 -14.42 -0.64 -31.56
N ASN A 133 -14.05 -0.24 -32.78
CA ASN A 133 -13.33 -1.11 -33.71
C ASN A 133 -11.80 -1.00 -33.61
N THR A 134 -11.30 -0.02 -32.87
CA THR A 134 -9.89 0.33 -32.77
C THR A 134 -9.48 0.43 -31.31
N LEU A 135 -8.24 0.00 -31.04
CA LEU A 135 -7.58 0.21 -29.76
C LEU A 135 -6.69 1.44 -29.91
N TRP A 136 -6.93 2.47 -29.12
CA TRP A 136 -6.18 3.72 -29.11
C TRP A 136 -5.87 4.17 -27.68
N PHE A 137 -4.85 5.01 -27.53
CA PHE A 137 -4.52 5.72 -26.31
C PHE A 137 -4.47 7.21 -26.60
N ASP A 138 -4.74 8.04 -25.60
CA ASP A 138 -4.71 9.49 -25.78
C ASP A 138 -3.30 9.94 -26.27
N PRO A 139 -3.20 10.75 -27.34
CA PRO A 139 -1.91 11.19 -27.89
C PRO A 139 -1.00 11.88 -26.87
N ALA A 140 -1.56 12.46 -25.80
CA ALA A 140 -0.80 13.06 -24.70
C ALA A 140 0.20 12.07 -24.05
N PHE A 141 -0.08 10.76 -24.14
CA PHE A 141 0.78 9.73 -23.54
C PHE A 141 1.82 9.15 -24.51
N ALA A 142 1.78 9.48 -25.80
CA ALA A 142 2.53 8.76 -26.84
C ALA A 142 4.04 8.63 -26.55
N GLN A 143 4.66 9.69 -26.01
CA GLN A 143 6.08 9.71 -25.64
C GLN A 143 6.41 9.08 -24.28
N TYR A 144 5.39 8.80 -23.46
CA TYR A 144 5.52 8.29 -22.10
C TYR A 144 5.13 6.81 -21.98
N ILE A 145 4.52 6.22 -23.01
CA ILE A 145 4.12 4.80 -23.02
C ILE A 145 5.35 3.90 -22.80
N SER A 146 5.26 3.01 -21.82
CA SER A 146 6.33 2.13 -21.39
C SER A 146 5.80 0.74 -21.02
N ASP A 147 5.39 -0.04 -22.02
CA ASP A 147 4.79 -1.38 -21.87
C ASP A 147 5.81 -2.52 -21.77
N GLU A 148 7.00 -2.23 -21.26
CA GLU A 148 8.09 -3.18 -21.11
C GLU A 148 8.46 -3.41 -19.64
N ARG A 149 9.41 -4.31 -19.42
CA ARG A 149 9.95 -4.60 -18.10
C ARG A 149 11.24 -3.85 -17.90
N ILE A 150 11.30 -3.01 -16.87
CA ILE A 150 12.45 -2.16 -16.58
C ILE A 150 12.86 -2.34 -15.12
N GLU A 151 14.09 -2.77 -14.88
CA GLU A 151 14.72 -2.66 -13.57
C GLU A 151 15.11 -1.20 -13.36
N LEU A 152 14.37 -0.52 -12.48
CA LEU A 152 14.55 0.91 -12.18
C LEU A 152 15.73 1.14 -11.22
N ALA A 153 15.94 0.18 -10.33
CA ALA A 153 17.01 0.10 -9.33
C ALA A 153 17.21 -1.36 -8.90
N PRO A 154 18.33 -1.73 -8.27
CA PRO A 154 18.50 -3.03 -7.64
C PRO A 154 17.32 -3.37 -6.71
N GLY A 155 16.63 -4.46 -7.01
CA GLY A 155 15.47 -4.89 -6.22
C GLY A 155 14.16 -4.15 -6.50
N LEU A 156 14.07 -3.33 -7.56
CA LEU A 156 12.83 -2.67 -7.99
C LEU A 156 12.56 -2.80 -9.51
N LEU A 157 11.43 -3.39 -9.86
CA LEU A 157 11.00 -3.68 -11.23
C LEU A 157 9.72 -2.93 -11.59
N TRP A 158 9.75 -2.18 -12.68
CA TRP A 158 8.56 -1.74 -13.41
C TRP A 158 8.07 -2.86 -14.32
N ALA A 159 6.84 -3.32 -14.12
CA ALA A 159 6.19 -4.34 -14.95
C ALA A 159 5.15 -3.70 -15.88
N GLY A 160 5.58 -2.72 -16.69
CA GLY A 160 4.72 -2.02 -17.65
C GLY A 160 4.03 -2.91 -18.67
N ASN A 161 4.62 -4.07 -18.96
CA ASN A 161 4.06 -5.08 -19.85
C ASN A 161 2.83 -5.81 -19.29
N MET A 162 2.47 -5.58 -18.02
CA MET A 162 1.39 -6.27 -17.36
C MET A 162 0.04 -5.68 -17.77
N ASN A 163 -0.87 -6.54 -18.25
CA ASN A 163 -2.19 -6.13 -18.74
C ASN A 163 -3.29 -6.66 -17.82
N ILE A 164 -3.46 -6.03 -16.66
CA ILE A 164 -4.47 -6.39 -15.65
C ILE A 164 -5.80 -5.72 -16.02
N LEU A 165 -6.91 -6.45 -15.92
CA LEU A 165 -8.23 -5.88 -16.18
C LEU A 165 -8.54 -4.79 -15.14
N PRO A 166 -9.02 -3.60 -15.54
CA PRO A 166 -9.29 -2.51 -14.60
C PRO A 166 -10.46 -2.80 -13.65
N THR A 167 -11.20 -3.88 -13.90
CA THR A 167 -12.29 -4.36 -13.04
C THR A 167 -11.85 -5.40 -12.01
N GLU A 168 -10.57 -5.81 -11.98
CA GLU A 168 -10.06 -6.72 -10.96
C GLU A 168 -10.24 -6.13 -9.56
N ASP A 169 -10.78 -6.92 -8.64
CA ASP A 169 -11.05 -6.44 -7.28
C ASP A 169 -9.73 -6.19 -6.54
N ASN A 170 -8.86 -7.20 -6.52
CA ASN A 170 -7.50 -7.14 -6.00
C ASN A 170 -6.49 -7.37 -7.15
N PRO A 171 -5.98 -6.32 -7.82
CA PRO A 171 -5.15 -6.42 -9.01
C PRO A 171 -3.78 -7.09 -8.79
N ILE A 172 -3.33 -7.21 -7.55
CA ILE A 172 -2.02 -7.77 -7.18
C ILE A 172 -2.11 -9.18 -6.59
N SER A 173 -3.32 -9.72 -6.45
CA SER A 173 -3.54 -11.09 -5.98
C SER A 173 -2.85 -12.10 -6.91
N GLY A 174 -2.06 -13.00 -6.33
CA GLY A 174 -1.33 -14.02 -7.10
C GLY A 174 -0.06 -13.53 -7.79
N LEU A 175 0.31 -12.25 -7.58
CA LEU A 175 1.55 -11.65 -8.09
C LEU A 175 2.66 -11.56 -7.03
N GLU A 176 2.45 -12.10 -5.84
CA GLU A 176 3.38 -12.04 -4.70
C GLU A 176 4.73 -12.66 -5.02
N THR A 177 4.76 -13.70 -5.86
CA THR A 177 6.00 -14.38 -6.32
C THR A 177 6.54 -13.83 -7.65
N TYR A 178 5.81 -12.94 -8.32
CA TYR A 178 6.24 -12.37 -9.58
C TYR A 178 7.51 -11.53 -9.38
N GLY A 179 8.56 -11.79 -10.15
CA GLY A 179 9.85 -11.10 -9.98
C GLY A 179 10.73 -11.68 -8.86
N GLY A 180 10.37 -12.82 -8.25
CA GLY A 180 11.16 -13.40 -7.16
C GLY A 180 11.18 -12.49 -5.93
N SER A 181 12.37 -12.20 -5.40
CA SER A 181 12.57 -11.27 -4.26
C SER A 181 12.52 -9.79 -4.65
N THR A 182 12.49 -9.47 -5.95
CA THR A 182 12.47 -8.07 -6.43
C THR A 182 11.09 -7.44 -6.19
N SER A 183 11.06 -6.22 -5.67
CA SER A 183 9.84 -5.40 -5.54
C SER A 183 9.30 -5.02 -6.92
N VAL A 184 7.97 -4.96 -7.08
CA VAL A 184 7.36 -4.82 -8.41
C VAL A 184 6.23 -3.79 -8.43
N VAL A 185 6.24 -2.93 -9.44
CA VAL A 185 5.17 -1.97 -9.72
C VAL A 185 4.37 -2.43 -10.93
N PHE A 186 3.05 -2.50 -10.77
CA PHE A 186 2.10 -2.90 -11.82
C PHE A 186 1.20 -1.73 -12.25
N PRO A 187 1.05 -1.47 -13.56
CA PRO A 187 0.10 -0.48 -14.05
C PRO A 187 -1.34 -0.92 -13.74
N HIS A 188 -2.10 -0.09 -13.02
CA HIS A 188 -3.52 -0.34 -12.75
C HIS A 188 -4.24 0.92 -12.29
N THR A 189 -5.56 0.99 -12.48
CA THR A 189 -6.41 2.14 -12.07
C THR A 189 -6.58 2.33 -10.56
N LYS A 190 -6.27 1.28 -9.78
CA LYS A 190 -6.35 1.29 -8.31
C LYS A 190 -4.98 1.54 -7.70
N ILE A 191 -4.95 2.01 -6.47
CA ILE A 191 -3.76 2.07 -5.63
C ILE A 191 -3.86 0.92 -4.62
N GLU A 192 -2.96 -0.04 -4.73
CA GLU A 192 -2.81 -1.17 -3.83
C GLU A 192 -1.32 -1.36 -3.54
N MET A 193 -1.02 -1.82 -2.34
CA MET A 193 0.35 -2.11 -1.93
C MET A 193 0.35 -3.27 -0.94
N ARG A 194 1.30 -4.20 -1.09
CA ARG A 194 1.53 -5.26 -0.10
C ARG A 194 3.00 -5.38 0.21
N SER A 195 3.29 -5.47 1.50
CA SER A 195 4.54 -6.01 1.99
C SER A 195 4.50 -7.54 1.94
N ILE A 196 5.48 -8.16 1.30
CA ILE A 196 5.56 -9.60 1.05
C ILE A 196 6.72 -10.19 1.84
N ALA A 197 6.42 -11.26 2.57
CA ALA A 197 7.40 -11.88 3.44
C ALA A 197 8.59 -12.45 2.67
N THR A 198 9.79 -12.13 3.14
CA THR A 198 11.07 -12.64 2.64
C THR A 198 11.83 -13.36 3.75
N THR A 199 12.84 -14.14 3.41
CA THR A 199 13.73 -14.75 4.41
C THR A 199 14.51 -13.66 5.17
N PRO A 200 14.98 -13.92 6.40
CA PRO A 200 15.60 -12.90 7.26
C PRO A 200 16.83 -12.19 6.69
N ASP A 201 17.50 -12.80 5.71
CA ASP A 201 18.68 -12.28 5.01
C ASP A 201 18.34 -11.36 3.82
N MET A 202 17.05 -11.24 3.47
CA MET A 202 16.59 -10.44 2.34
C MET A 202 15.73 -9.27 2.79
N PRO A 203 15.92 -8.07 2.21
CA PRO A 203 14.99 -6.97 2.38
C PRO A 203 13.57 -7.40 2.00
N VAL A 204 12.60 -6.88 2.74
CA VAL A 204 11.19 -7.13 2.46
C VAL A 204 10.82 -6.68 1.07
N LYS A 205 10.06 -7.53 0.38
CA LYS A 205 9.57 -7.26 -0.97
C LYS A 205 8.30 -6.44 -0.90
N MET A 206 8.22 -5.39 -1.73
CA MET A 206 7.01 -4.59 -1.89
C MET A 206 6.42 -4.78 -3.28
N ILE A 207 5.10 -4.94 -3.36
CA ILE A 207 4.38 -4.89 -4.63
C ILE A 207 3.37 -3.75 -4.62
N TYR A 208 3.26 -3.04 -5.75
CA TYR A 208 2.48 -1.83 -5.88
C TYR A 208 1.59 -1.85 -7.12
N THR A 209 0.51 -1.10 -7.07
CA THR A 209 -0.15 -0.56 -8.26
C THR A 209 -0.12 0.96 -8.28
N THR A 210 -0.23 1.54 -9.48
CA THR A 210 0.07 2.96 -9.68
C THR A 210 -1.08 3.94 -9.46
N GLY A 211 -2.32 3.56 -9.81
CA GLY A 211 -3.34 4.53 -10.24
C GLY A 211 -3.21 4.88 -11.72
N THR A 212 -4.07 5.77 -12.22
CA THR A 212 -4.18 6.04 -13.66
C THR A 212 -4.34 7.54 -13.99
N VAL A 213 -3.99 7.91 -15.21
CA VAL A 213 -4.14 9.26 -15.78
C VAL A 213 -5.35 9.41 -16.72
N THR A 214 -6.04 8.32 -17.03
CA THR A 214 -7.20 8.33 -17.93
C THR A 214 -8.52 8.46 -17.17
N GLN A 215 -9.53 9.03 -17.82
CA GLN A 215 -10.89 9.18 -17.28
C GLN A 215 -11.52 7.86 -16.81
N MET A 216 -12.56 7.93 -15.98
CA MET A 216 -13.34 6.73 -15.61
C MET A 216 -14.13 6.21 -16.81
N ASN A 217 -13.83 5.00 -17.27
CA ASN A 217 -14.48 4.41 -18.44
C ASN A 217 -14.85 2.94 -18.19
N TYR A 218 -16.00 2.71 -17.55
CA TYR A 218 -16.45 1.39 -17.10
C TYR A 218 -17.83 1.00 -17.65
N LEU A 219 -18.10 -0.30 -17.70
CA LEU A 219 -19.43 -0.83 -17.96
C LEU A 219 -20.32 -0.66 -16.73
N GLN A 220 -21.55 -0.18 -16.91
CA GLN A 220 -22.50 0.07 -15.83
C GLN A 220 -23.18 -1.22 -15.31
N LYS A 221 -22.35 -2.15 -14.82
CA LYS A 221 -22.66 -3.39 -14.10
C LYS A 221 -21.94 -3.39 -12.75
N LYS A 222 -22.31 -4.32 -11.86
CA LYS A 222 -21.69 -4.46 -10.51
C LYS A 222 -20.16 -4.31 -10.53
N LEU A 223 -19.46 -5.06 -11.37
CA LEU A 223 -17.98 -5.00 -11.44
C LEU A 223 -17.45 -3.64 -11.91
N GLY A 224 -18.06 -3.05 -12.94
CA GLY A 224 -17.62 -1.74 -13.43
C GLY A 224 -17.97 -0.59 -12.48
N ILE A 225 -19.13 -0.65 -11.80
CA ILE A 225 -19.51 0.32 -10.75
C ILE A 225 -18.55 0.22 -9.56
N LYS A 226 -18.18 -1.00 -9.14
CA LYS A 226 -17.14 -1.22 -8.13
C LYS A 226 -15.80 -0.64 -8.58
N ALA A 227 -15.39 -0.90 -9.83
CA ALA A 227 -14.13 -0.39 -10.38
C ALA A 227 -14.12 1.15 -10.42
N GLU A 228 -15.21 1.78 -10.84
CA GLU A 228 -15.41 3.23 -10.84
C GLU A 228 -15.34 3.84 -9.44
N HIS A 229 -15.84 3.15 -8.42
CA HIS A 229 -15.69 3.57 -7.03
C HIS A 229 -14.21 3.59 -6.58
N HIS A 230 -13.43 2.59 -6.99
CA HIS A 230 -12.02 2.43 -6.62
C HIS A 230 -11.02 3.03 -7.61
N HIS A 231 -11.47 3.60 -8.73
CA HIS A 231 -10.63 4.31 -9.69
C HIS A 231 -9.95 5.50 -9.00
N ARG A 232 -8.63 5.62 -9.16
CA ARG A 232 -7.84 6.69 -8.56
C ARG A 232 -6.96 7.35 -9.62
N TYR A 233 -7.11 8.67 -9.70
CA TYR A 233 -6.14 9.52 -10.39
C TYR A 233 -4.91 9.63 -9.51
N ALA A 234 -3.88 8.85 -9.87
CA ALA A 234 -2.70 8.70 -9.06
C ALA A 234 -1.49 8.20 -9.87
N PHE A 235 -0.33 8.36 -9.26
CA PHE A 235 0.94 7.82 -9.71
C PHE A 235 1.80 7.43 -8.51
N LEU A 236 2.89 6.70 -8.77
CA LEU A 236 3.96 6.49 -7.80
C LEU A 236 5.13 7.39 -8.16
N LEU A 237 5.64 8.13 -7.17
CA LEU A 237 6.94 8.77 -7.26
C LEU A 237 7.99 7.78 -6.75
N VAL A 238 8.97 7.48 -7.58
CA VAL A 238 10.12 6.64 -7.24
C VAL A 238 11.36 7.51 -7.22
N GLU A 239 12.11 7.46 -6.12
CA GLU A 239 13.42 8.08 -6.00
C GLU A 239 14.47 6.98 -5.88
N VAL A 240 15.59 7.13 -6.58
CA VAL A 240 16.71 6.18 -6.58
C VAL A 240 17.99 6.96 -6.33
N ASP A 241 18.77 6.56 -5.34
CA ASP A 241 20.09 7.15 -5.06
C ASP A 241 21.21 6.41 -5.81
N SER A 242 22.41 6.99 -5.77
CA SER A 242 23.62 6.41 -6.38
C SER A 242 24.05 5.06 -5.81
N GLN A 243 23.58 4.68 -4.61
CA GLN A 243 23.85 3.38 -3.99
C GLN A 243 22.82 2.32 -4.42
N GLY A 244 21.79 2.69 -5.18
CA GLY A 244 20.70 1.81 -5.57
C GLY A 244 19.64 1.61 -4.49
N ASN A 245 19.66 2.42 -3.42
CA ASN A 245 18.51 2.54 -2.53
C ASN A 245 17.38 3.25 -3.27
N TRP A 246 16.15 2.94 -2.87
CA TRP A 246 14.99 3.50 -3.52
C TRP A 246 13.85 3.69 -2.54
N TRP A 247 13.02 4.69 -2.83
CA TRP A 247 11.83 5.06 -2.06
C TRP A 247 10.68 5.20 -3.04
N VAL A 248 9.49 4.73 -2.65
CA VAL A 248 8.29 4.78 -3.48
C VAL A 248 7.16 5.40 -2.66
N ARG A 249 6.56 6.47 -3.16
CA ARG A 249 5.42 7.16 -2.52
C ARG A 249 4.23 7.21 -3.46
N GLN A 250 3.04 7.01 -2.91
CA GLN A 250 1.78 7.14 -3.64
C GLN A 250 1.37 8.62 -3.66
N VAL A 251 1.15 9.17 -4.85
CA VAL A 251 0.64 10.52 -5.03
C VAL A 251 -0.70 10.44 -5.74
N ALA A 252 -1.74 10.96 -5.11
CA ALA A 252 -3.11 10.85 -5.60
C ALA A 252 -3.86 12.17 -5.49
N ALA A 253 -4.86 12.33 -6.35
CA ALA A 253 -5.85 13.39 -6.26
C ALA A 253 -7.19 12.84 -5.74
N ARG A 254 -8.07 13.74 -5.30
CA ARG A 254 -9.51 13.42 -5.26
C ARG A 254 -10.03 13.17 -6.67
N LYS A 255 -11.28 12.69 -6.80
CA LYS A 255 -11.89 12.35 -8.09
C LYS A 255 -12.01 13.51 -9.08
N ASN A 256 -11.82 14.75 -8.63
CA ASN A 256 -11.77 15.92 -9.52
C ASN A 256 -10.39 16.14 -10.13
N GLY A 257 -9.32 15.50 -9.65
CA GLY A 257 -7.96 15.70 -10.15
C GLY A 257 -7.31 17.03 -9.74
N HIS A 258 -7.99 17.84 -8.91
CA HIS A 258 -7.71 19.27 -8.75
C HIS A 258 -6.34 19.57 -8.14
N ASN A 259 -5.98 18.87 -7.07
CA ASN A 259 -4.67 19.01 -6.45
C ASN A 259 -4.08 17.66 -6.05
N ILE A 260 -2.75 17.65 -5.97
CA ILE A 260 -1.94 16.53 -5.52
C ILE A 260 -0.86 17.04 -4.57
N GLN A 261 -0.46 16.20 -3.63
CA GLN A 261 0.59 16.51 -2.68
C GLN A 261 1.51 15.30 -2.51
N ASP A 262 2.81 15.55 -2.56
CA ASP A 262 3.85 14.64 -2.10
C ASP A 262 4.62 15.35 -1.00
N LEU A 263 4.52 14.86 0.24
CA LEU A 263 5.21 15.45 1.39
C LEU A 263 4.86 16.95 1.53
N ASN A 264 5.84 17.83 1.39
CA ASN A 264 5.75 19.28 1.45
C ASN A 264 5.46 19.96 0.09
N VAL A 265 5.44 19.20 -1.01
CA VAL A 265 5.25 19.72 -2.37
C VAL A 265 3.80 19.56 -2.80
N VAL A 266 3.16 20.67 -3.18
CA VAL A 266 1.77 20.70 -3.64
C VAL A 266 1.72 21.20 -5.07
N ALA A 267 0.98 20.48 -5.93
CA ALA A 267 0.67 20.91 -7.28
C ALA A 267 -0.84 21.10 -7.48
N GLU A 268 -1.19 22.21 -8.11
CA GLU A 268 -2.57 22.60 -8.45
C GLU A 268 -2.57 23.47 -9.71
N GLY A 269 -3.57 23.27 -10.58
CA GLY A 269 -3.68 24.03 -11.83
C GLY A 269 -2.46 23.92 -12.75
N GLY A 270 -1.76 22.77 -12.74
CA GLY A 270 -0.58 22.53 -13.56
C GLY A 270 0.68 23.25 -13.08
N LYS A 271 0.74 23.66 -11.81
CA LYS A 271 1.89 24.38 -11.23
C LYS A 271 2.20 23.87 -9.83
N ILE A 272 3.47 23.97 -9.41
CA ILE A 272 3.83 23.83 -8.00
C ILE A 272 3.42 25.10 -7.27
N ILE A 273 2.51 24.97 -6.31
CA ILE A 273 2.00 26.10 -5.52
C ILE A 273 2.66 26.23 -4.14
N SER A 274 3.34 25.18 -3.67
CA SER A 274 4.10 25.18 -2.41
C SER A 274 5.16 24.07 -2.41
N THR A 275 6.26 24.32 -1.71
CA THR A 275 7.35 23.35 -1.43
C THR A 275 7.66 23.28 0.08
N ASP A 276 6.75 23.79 0.89
CA ASP A 276 6.85 23.96 2.34
C ASP A 276 5.50 23.63 3.02
N ALA A 277 4.60 22.93 2.32
CA ALA A 277 3.27 22.64 2.80
C ALA A 277 3.33 21.67 4.00
N ALA A 278 2.55 21.97 5.04
CA ALA A 278 2.32 21.02 6.11
C ALA A 278 1.40 19.87 5.63
N ILE A 279 1.54 18.71 6.27
CA ILE A 279 0.60 17.59 6.11
C ILE A 279 -0.51 17.68 7.18
N GLU A 280 -1.60 16.93 7.00
CA GLU A 280 -2.71 16.94 7.95
C GLU A 280 -2.40 16.04 9.16
N ALA A 281 -1.93 14.81 8.92
CA ALA A 281 -1.58 13.89 10.00
C ALA A 281 -0.50 12.87 9.62
N VAL A 282 0.13 12.28 10.65
CA VAL A 282 0.98 11.07 10.51
C VAL A 282 0.47 9.97 11.44
N THR A 283 0.30 8.77 10.92
CA THR A 283 0.21 7.54 11.72
C THR A 283 1.55 6.84 11.69
N TRP A 284 2.21 6.80 12.85
CA TRP A 284 3.47 6.11 13.03
C TRP A 284 3.25 4.60 13.01
N GLY A 285 4.28 3.85 12.63
CA GLY A 285 4.27 2.39 12.78
C GLY A 285 4.40 2.05 14.26
N ASP A 286 3.92 0.88 14.67
CA ASP A 286 3.90 0.46 16.07
C ASP A 286 5.23 0.74 16.77
N LEU A 287 5.17 1.44 17.89
CA LEU A 287 6.36 2.05 18.48
C LEU A 287 7.19 1.02 19.23
N HIS A 288 6.55 0.23 20.11
CA HIS A 288 7.19 -0.72 21.02
C HIS A 288 8.44 -0.11 21.66
N SER A 289 8.24 0.92 22.47
CA SER A 289 9.30 1.89 22.86
C SER A 289 10.60 1.26 23.39
N THR A 290 10.52 0.13 24.11
CA THR A 290 11.70 -0.57 24.66
C THR A 290 12.45 -1.44 23.65
N ASN A 291 11.99 -1.50 22.41
CA ASN A 291 12.59 -2.24 21.30
C ASN A 291 12.55 -1.47 19.96
N VAL A 292 12.47 -0.15 20.00
CA VAL A 292 12.58 0.70 18.80
C VAL A 292 13.91 0.48 18.06
N GLN A 293 13.88 0.65 16.74
CA GLN A 293 15.09 0.84 15.94
C GLN A 293 15.50 2.33 16.01
N PRO A 294 16.65 2.70 16.62
CA PRO A 294 16.99 4.10 16.84
C PRO A 294 16.99 4.97 15.58
N GLU A 295 17.52 4.45 14.46
CA GLU A 295 17.60 5.20 13.20
C GLU A 295 16.21 5.50 12.61
N VAL A 296 15.22 4.65 12.90
CA VAL A 296 13.82 4.84 12.48
C VAL A 296 13.15 5.92 13.33
N VAL A 297 13.45 5.96 14.63
CA VAL A 297 12.96 7.02 15.52
C VAL A 297 13.56 8.37 15.11
N GLU A 298 14.88 8.45 14.88
CA GLU A 298 15.50 9.72 14.45
C GLU A 298 14.93 10.20 13.11
N ALA A 299 14.77 9.29 12.14
CA ALA A 299 14.16 9.60 10.86
C ALA A 299 12.70 10.05 11.01
N SER A 300 11.95 9.44 11.94
CA SER A 300 10.57 9.82 12.26
C SER A 300 10.49 11.23 12.84
N LEU A 301 11.36 11.56 13.79
CA LEU A 301 11.41 12.88 14.42
C LEU A 301 11.81 13.96 13.41
N ASN A 302 12.78 13.67 12.54
CA ASN A 302 13.12 14.55 11.42
C ASN A 302 11.91 14.76 10.49
N MET A 303 11.18 13.70 10.14
CA MET A 303 9.97 13.81 9.31
C MET A 303 8.85 14.59 10.02
N LEU A 304 8.68 14.43 11.33
CA LEU A 304 7.72 15.18 12.15
C LEU A 304 8.03 16.69 12.12
N ASP A 305 9.30 17.05 12.29
CA ASP A 305 9.76 18.43 12.31
C ASP A 305 9.71 19.09 10.92
N GLU A 306 9.99 18.32 9.85
CA GLU A 306 9.92 18.81 8.47
C GLU A 306 8.49 18.97 7.97
N LEU A 307 7.64 17.94 8.14
CA LEU A 307 6.28 17.93 7.56
C LEU A 307 5.24 18.65 8.42
N ARG A 308 5.59 18.99 9.67
CA ARG A 308 4.79 19.76 10.63
C ARG A 308 3.29 19.36 10.66
N PRO A 309 2.96 18.08 10.86
CA PRO A 309 1.57 17.62 10.88
C PRO A 309 0.76 18.29 11.99
N LYS A 310 -0.54 18.51 11.74
CA LYS A 310 -1.47 18.98 12.78
C LYS A 310 -1.77 17.91 13.83
N TYR A 311 -1.83 16.65 13.40
CA TYR A 311 -2.11 15.50 14.25
C TYR A 311 -1.07 14.39 14.05
N GLN A 312 -0.77 13.66 15.11
CA GLN A 312 0.00 12.43 15.01
C GLN A 312 -0.62 11.32 15.84
N PHE A 313 -0.49 10.09 15.36
CA PHE A 313 -1.03 8.89 15.98
C PHE A 313 0.09 7.93 16.32
N LEU A 314 0.23 7.65 17.61
CA LEU A 314 1.11 6.63 18.16
C LEU A 314 0.28 5.37 18.47
N HIS A 315 0.91 4.22 18.26
CA HIS A 315 0.31 2.90 18.40
C HIS A 315 1.29 1.98 19.12
N ASP A 316 0.76 1.05 19.94
CA ASP A 316 1.54 0.13 20.77
C ASP A 316 2.75 0.84 21.39
N ILE A 317 2.50 1.87 22.20
CA ILE A 317 3.58 2.64 22.82
C ILE A 317 4.39 1.78 23.78
N LEU A 318 3.76 0.78 24.40
CA LEU A 318 4.43 -0.26 25.17
C LEU A 318 4.87 -1.42 24.26
N GLU A 319 6.00 -2.06 24.58
CA GLU A 319 6.33 -3.38 24.01
C GLU A 319 5.49 -4.49 24.68
N GLY A 320 5.02 -4.23 25.90
CA GLY A 320 4.20 -5.13 26.70
C GLY A 320 4.98 -6.32 27.27
N VAL A 321 6.30 -6.26 27.37
CA VAL A 321 7.15 -7.40 27.83
C VAL A 321 6.88 -7.75 29.30
N SER A 322 6.69 -6.73 30.12
CA SER A 322 6.41 -6.89 31.55
C SER A 322 5.07 -7.58 31.82
N ILE A 323 4.09 -7.39 30.93
CA ILE A 323 2.68 -7.79 31.09
C ILE A 323 2.19 -8.77 30.01
N ASN A 324 3.10 -9.37 29.25
CA ASN A 324 2.77 -10.12 28.04
C ASN A 324 1.88 -11.34 28.32
N ARG A 325 0.61 -11.28 27.88
CA ARG A 325 -0.39 -12.33 28.04
C ARG A 325 0.01 -13.70 27.48
N HIS A 326 0.93 -13.76 26.52
CA HIS A 326 1.38 -15.01 25.90
C HIS A 326 2.23 -15.85 26.86
N TYR A 327 2.80 -15.26 27.92
CA TYR A 327 3.62 -15.95 28.91
C TYR A 327 2.83 -16.66 30.02
N VAL A 328 1.49 -16.54 29.99
CA VAL A 328 0.57 -17.16 30.97
C VAL A 328 0.08 -18.55 30.52
N LYS A 329 0.55 -19.07 29.38
CA LYS A 329 0.05 -20.36 28.87
C LYS A 329 0.72 -21.55 29.55
N HIS A 330 -0.09 -22.44 30.14
CA HIS A 330 0.10 -23.84 30.57
C HIS A 330 1.38 -24.25 31.36
N ALA A 331 2.50 -23.54 31.26
CA ALA A 331 3.75 -23.79 31.98
C ALA A 331 4.64 -22.52 31.99
N PRO A 332 5.51 -22.33 32.99
CA PRO A 332 6.47 -21.23 33.00
C PRO A 332 7.45 -21.33 31.82
N LEU A 333 7.79 -20.19 31.21
CA LEU A 333 8.78 -20.05 30.13
C LEU A 333 10.11 -19.50 30.71
N PRO A 334 10.92 -20.33 31.39
CA PRO A 334 12.02 -19.85 32.23
C PRO A 334 13.05 -19.00 31.48
N HIS A 335 13.37 -19.36 30.22
CA HIS A 335 14.31 -18.59 29.42
C HIS A 335 13.81 -17.19 29.05
N LEU A 336 12.50 -17.05 28.76
CA LEU A 336 11.90 -15.73 28.49
C LEU A 336 11.81 -14.89 29.76
N TYR A 337 11.48 -15.51 30.90
CA TYR A 337 11.49 -14.82 32.19
C TYR A 337 12.90 -14.30 32.55
N PHE A 338 13.93 -15.12 32.34
CA PHE A 338 15.31 -14.71 32.58
C PHE A 338 15.77 -13.61 31.61
N HIS A 339 15.44 -13.72 30.31
CA HIS A 339 15.72 -12.67 29.32
C HIS A 339 15.06 -11.34 29.71
N ARG A 340 13.78 -11.38 30.08
CA ARG A 340 13.03 -10.22 30.57
C ARG A 340 13.66 -9.62 31.83
N TRP A 341 14.10 -10.45 32.77
CA TRP A 341 14.77 -10.02 33.99
C TRP A 341 16.08 -9.27 33.67
N LEU A 342 16.91 -9.82 32.79
CA LEU A 342 18.15 -9.19 32.32
C LEU A 342 17.92 -7.84 31.63
N ARG A 343 16.79 -7.68 30.93
CA ARG A 343 16.39 -6.40 30.29
C ARG A 343 15.87 -5.36 31.30
N GLY A 344 15.62 -5.74 32.56
CA GLY A 344 14.94 -4.91 33.57
C GLY A 344 13.42 -4.86 33.41
N LEU A 345 12.88 -5.41 32.32
CA LEU A 345 11.46 -5.36 31.96
C LEU A 345 10.60 -6.40 32.71
N HIS A 346 11.14 -6.98 33.78
CA HIS A 346 10.32 -7.73 34.74
C HIS A 346 9.52 -6.78 35.63
N ARG A 347 9.88 -5.48 35.66
CA ARG A 347 9.15 -4.41 36.34
C ARG A 347 8.34 -3.61 35.32
N VAL A 348 7.04 -3.48 35.55
CA VAL A 348 6.14 -2.69 34.71
C VAL A 348 6.52 -1.21 34.78
N GLU A 349 6.87 -0.69 35.96
CA GLU A 349 7.31 0.70 36.16
C GLU A 349 8.54 1.06 35.30
N GLU A 350 9.47 0.11 35.14
CA GLU A 350 10.66 0.31 34.30
C GLU A 350 10.29 0.43 32.81
N GLU A 351 9.38 -0.43 32.33
CA GLU A 351 8.87 -0.34 30.96
C GLU A 351 8.10 0.96 30.72
N LEU A 352 7.28 1.39 31.67
CA LEU A 352 6.55 2.67 31.61
C LEU A 352 7.52 3.86 31.54
N SER A 353 8.57 3.89 32.37
CA SER A 353 9.57 4.96 32.38
C SER A 353 10.29 5.07 31.03
N ARG A 354 10.79 3.95 30.51
CA ARG A 354 11.48 3.92 29.20
C ARG A 354 10.53 4.28 28.05
N SER A 355 9.28 3.85 28.13
CA SER A 355 8.29 4.17 27.09
C SER A 355 7.94 5.65 27.09
N LYS A 356 7.80 6.27 28.27
CA LYS A 356 7.66 7.72 28.40
C LYS A 356 8.79 8.47 27.73
N GLU A 357 10.05 8.09 27.99
CA GLU A 357 11.21 8.77 27.42
C GLU A 357 11.15 8.83 25.90
N VAL A 358 10.73 7.75 25.23
CA VAL A 358 10.59 7.72 23.78
C VAL A 358 9.37 8.55 23.32
N VAL A 359 8.22 8.36 23.95
CA VAL A 359 6.97 9.05 23.59
C VAL A 359 7.10 10.58 23.72
N GLU A 360 7.78 11.07 24.75
CA GLU A 360 7.99 12.50 24.96
C GLU A 360 8.79 13.15 23.82
N ARG A 361 9.66 12.38 23.13
CA ARG A 361 10.41 12.88 21.96
C ARG A 361 9.50 13.26 20.79
N TYR A 362 8.32 12.67 20.68
CA TYR A 362 7.34 12.97 19.63
C TYR A 362 6.51 14.22 19.96
N LEU A 363 6.53 14.73 21.19
CA LEU A 363 5.67 15.87 21.55
C LEU A 363 6.18 17.16 20.90
N ARG A 364 5.27 17.91 20.28
CA ARG A 364 5.52 19.23 19.71
C ARG A 364 4.36 20.17 20.01
N PRO A 365 4.61 21.46 20.31
CA PRO A 365 3.53 22.42 20.59
C PRO A 365 2.53 22.61 19.44
N TRP A 366 2.96 22.38 18.19
CA TRP A 366 2.13 22.54 16.98
C TRP A 366 1.42 21.25 16.55
N CYS A 367 1.70 20.11 17.17
CA CYS A 367 1.18 18.81 16.76
C CYS A 367 0.39 18.17 17.89
N LYS A 368 -0.90 17.88 17.65
CA LYS A 368 -1.71 17.15 18.61
C LYS A 368 -1.37 15.67 18.58
N THR A 369 -0.77 15.16 19.66
CA THR A 369 -0.46 13.74 19.83
C THR A 369 -1.67 12.96 20.32
N VAL A 370 -1.99 11.88 19.61
CA VAL A 370 -3.05 10.94 19.93
C VAL A 370 -2.44 9.54 20.05
N VAL A 371 -2.81 8.79 21.09
CA VAL A 371 -2.47 7.38 21.24
C VAL A 371 -3.74 6.58 21.03
N ALA A 372 -3.75 5.70 20.03
CA ALA A 372 -4.88 4.81 19.77
C ALA A 372 -4.90 3.67 20.80
N ASP A 373 -6.09 3.20 21.15
CA ASP A 373 -6.21 1.97 21.94
C ASP A 373 -5.65 0.78 21.15
N SER A 374 -4.55 0.24 21.66
CA SER A 374 -3.74 -0.78 21.00
C SER A 374 -3.59 -2.01 21.90
N ASN A 375 -3.28 -3.17 21.32
CA ASN A 375 -3.31 -4.40 22.11
C ASN A 375 -2.21 -4.45 23.17
N HIS A 376 -1.00 -3.93 22.91
CA HIS A 376 0.08 -3.92 23.89
C HIS A 376 -0.17 -2.93 25.03
N ASP A 377 -1.02 -1.94 24.79
CA ASP A 377 -1.35 -0.87 25.72
C ASP A 377 -2.52 -1.29 26.63
N GLY A 378 -3.74 -0.81 26.34
CA GLY A 378 -4.91 -0.99 27.21
C GLY A 378 -5.28 -2.46 27.44
N TYR A 379 -5.36 -3.24 26.37
CA TYR A 379 -5.83 -4.63 26.45
C TYR A 379 -4.88 -5.57 27.22
N TRP A 380 -3.55 -5.42 27.05
CA TRP A 380 -2.60 -6.23 27.81
C TRP A 380 -2.51 -5.81 29.28
N LEU A 381 -2.61 -4.51 29.58
CA LEU A 381 -2.72 -4.02 30.96
C LEU A 381 -3.96 -4.60 31.65
N GLU A 382 -5.11 -4.56 30.98
CA GLU A 382 -6.34 -5.18 31.49
C GLU A 382 -6.17 -6.70 31.69
N SER A 383 -5.58 -7.39 30.72
CA SER A 383 -5.32 -8.83 30.85
C SER A 383 -4.36 -9.15 32.00
N TRP A 384 -3.40 -8.28 32.30
CA TRP A 384 -2.48 -8.43 33.42
C TRP A 384 -3.22 -8.34 34.75
N LEU A 385 -4.02 -7.29 34.96
CA LEU A 385 -4.83 -7.10 36.17
C LEU A 385 -5.84 -8.23 36.39
N ASN A 386 -6.35 -8.84 35.32
CA ASN A 386 -7.38 -9.89 35.41
C ASN A 386 -6.83 -11.31 35.60
N LYS A 387 -5.63 -11.62 35.09
CA LYS A 387 -5.13 -13.01 34.98
C LYS A 387 -3.90 -13.30 35.82
N TYR A 388 -3.16 -12.29 36.24
CA TYR A 388 -1.94 -12.48 37.01
C TYR A 388 -2.23 -12.47 38.51
N ASP A 389 -1.41 -13.18 39.27
CA ASP A 389 -1.45 -13.18 40.72
C ASP A 389 -0.23 -12.43 41.26
N TYR A 390 -0.48 -11.22 41.75
CA TYR A 390 0.55 -10.31 42.26
C TYR A 390 1.37 -10.91 43.42
N ARG A 391 0.85 -11.92 44.14
CA ARG A 391 1.54 -12.56 45.26
C ARG A 391 2.79 -13.33 44.83
N TYR A 392 2.83 -13.75 43.56
CA TYR A 392 4.00 -14.39 42.95
C TYR A 392 4.85 -13.41 42.13
N ASP A 393 4.52 -12.12 42.14
CA ASP A 393 5.24 -11.06 41.42
C ASP A 393 5.49 -9.85 42.34
N PRO A 394 6.36 -10.01 43.37
CA PRO A 394 6.60 -8.95 44.35
C PRO A 394 7.16 -7.67 43.72
N ALA A 395 7.82 -7.77 42.57
CA ALA A 395 8.40 -6.63 41.86
C ALA A 395 7.33 -5.66 41.33
N ASN A 396 6.10 -6.14 41.10
CA ASN A 396 4.99 -5.34 40.57
C ASN A 396 3.78 -5.27 41.50
N ALA A 397 3.84 -5.91 42.67
CA ALA A 397 2.69 -6.08 43.55
C ALA A 397 2.03 -4.76 43.97
N GLU A 398 2.83 -3.74 44.32
CA GLU A 398 2.29 -2.44 44.72
C GLU A 398 1.58 -1.72 43.57
N LEU A 399 2.23 -1.64 42.40
CA LEU A 399 1.61 -1.04 41.21
C LEU A 399 0.33 -1.79 40.81
N PHE A 400 0.37 -3.12 40.82
CA PHE A 400 -0.79 -3.96 40.53
C PHE A 400 -1.97 -3.61 41.45
N LEU A 401 -1.73 -3.53 42.76
CA LEU A 401 -2.77 -3.21 43.75
C LEU A 401 -3.27 -1.76 43.60
N ARG A 402 -2.41 -0.78 43.31
CA ARG A 402 -2.82 0.60 43.03
C ARG A 402 -3.76 0.66 41.82
N LEU A 403 -3.43 -0.04 40.74
CA LEU A 403 -4.25 -0.06 39.53
C LEU A 403 -5.56 -0.85 39.72
N GLN A 404 -5.57 -1.94 40.49
CA GLN A 404 -6.81 -2.64 40.85
C GLN A 404 -7.74 -1.75 41.67
N THR A 405 -7.23 -1.05 42.69
CA THR A 405 -8.01 -0.09 43.47
C THR A 405 -8.58 1.00 42.57
N TYR A 406 -7.76 1.59 41.69
CA TYR A 406 -8.21 2.58 40.72
C TYR A 406 -9.37 2.05 39.85
N MET A 407 -9.26 0.84 39.30
CA MET A 407 -10.33 0.23 38.51
C MET A 407 -11.62 0.08 39.33
N TYR A 408 -11.54 -0.42 40.57
CA TYR A 408 -12.71 -0.55 41.44
C TYR A 408 -13.33 0.79 41.84
N GLU A 409 -12.52 1.83 42.04
CA GLU A 409 -13.00 3.19 42.30
C GLU A 409 -13.76 3.74 41.10
N GLN A 410 -13.24 3.57 39.88
CA GLN A 410 -13.93 3.99 38.66
C GLN A 410 -15.25 3.25 38.48
N ILE A 411 -15.27 1.93 38.72
CA ILE A 411 -16.49 1.13 38.64
C ILE A 411 -17.51 1.55 39.70
N ARG A 412 -17.06 1.81 40.94
CA ARG A 412 -17.92 2.32 42.02
C ARG A 412 -18.51 3.70 41.69
N ALA A 413 -17.76 4.52 40.93
CA ALA A 413 -18.22 5.80 40.42
C ALA A 413 -19.18 5.68 39.20
N GLY A 414 -19.46 4.47 38.72
CA GLY A 414 -20.43 4.19 37.65
C GLY A 414 -19.81 3.92 36.28
N SER A 415 -18.48 3.92 36.15
CA SER A 415 -17.82 3.57 34.88
C SER A 415 -17.95 2.08 34.58
N VAL A 416 -18.19 1.74 33.33
CA VAL A 416 -18.01 0.34 32.86
C VAL A 416 -16.52 0.09 32.58
N PRO A 417 -15.96 -1.12 32.85
CA PRO A 417 -14.53 -1.37 32.75
C PRO A 417 -13.92 -0.96 31.40
N LYS A 418 -14.58 -1.27 30.29
CA LYS A 418 -14.12 -0.91 28.93
C LYS A 418 -14.02 0.59 28.64
N ASN A 419 -14.65 1.42 29.48
CA ASN A 419 -14.63 2.89 29.34
C ASN A 419 -13.63 3.54 30.32
N VAL A 420 -12.86 2.75 31.08
CA VAL A 420 -11.79 3.26 31.92
C VAL A 420 -10.51 3.31 31.08
N ASN A 421 -9.97 4.51 30.86
CA ASN A 421 -8.74 4.67 30.11
C ASN A 421 -7.51 4.34 30.99
N LEU A 422 -7.20 3.04 31.09
CA LEU A 422 -6.13 2.54 31.94
C LEU A 422 -4.75 2.98 31.43
N ILE A 423 -4.54 3.01 30.11
CA ILE A 423 -3.26 3.46 29.53
C ILE A 423 -3.00 4.95 29.87
N GLN A 424 -4.03 5.80 29.79
CA GLN A 424 -3.91 7.20 30.22
C GLN A 424 -3.50 7.29 31.68
N ARG A 425 -4.18 6.54 32.57
CA ARG A 425 -3.87 6.55 34.01
C ARG A 425 -2.42 6.17 34.27
N VAL A 426 -1.92 5.08 33.68
CA VAL A 426 -0.55 4.63 33.93
C VAL A 426 0.47 5.61 33.35
N MET A 427 0.24 6.16 32.17
CA MET A 427 1.19 7.09 31.54
C MET A 427 1.21 8.45 32.25
N GLU A 428 0.06 9.00 32.63
CA GLU A 428 0.00 10.32 33.27
C GLU A 428 0.42 10.27 34.75
N VAL A 429 0.03 9.23 35.50
CA VAL A 429 0.23 9.20 36.95
C VAL A 429 1.41 8.36 37.38
N GLU A 430 1.62 7.19 36.77
CA GLU A 430 2.70 6.29 37.18
C GLU A 430 4.00 6.61 36.41
N ALA A 431 3.94 6.88 35.10
CA ALA A 431 5.11 7.30 34.32
C ALA A 431 5.39 8.81 34.43
N GLY A 432 4.36 9.61 34.71
CA GLY A 432 4.48 11.07 34.88
C GLY A 432 4.54 11.86 33.57
N ILE A 433 3.85 11.41 32.51
CA ILE A 433 3.55 12.27 31.35
C ILE A 433 2.64 13.41 31.82
N LYS A 434 2.93 14.64 31.37
CA LYS A 434 2.10 15.80 31.71
C LYS A 434 0.63 15.56 31.31
N PRO A 435 -0.33 15.69 32.25
CA PRO A 435 -1.75 15.49 31.93
C PRO A 435 -2.21 16.35 30.76
N GLY A 436 -2.94 15.72 29.82
CA GLY A 436 -3.45 16.38 28.62
C GLY A 436 -2.41 16.69 27.53
N ALA A 437 -1.14 16.32 27.70
CA ALA A 437 -0.14 16.41 26.64
C ALA A 437 -0.42 15.43 25.48
N ILE A 438 -1.11 14.33 25.77
CA ILE A 438 -1.49 13.28 24.83
C ILE A 438 -2.98 13.00 24.99
N LYS A 439 -3.69 12.85 23.88
CA LYS A 439 -5.05 12.28 23.90
C LYS A 439 -4.97 10.76 23.77
N PHE A 440 -5.31 10.03 24.82
CA PHE A 440 -5.46 8.58 24.76
C PHE A 440 -6.90 8.24 24.38
N LEU A 441 -7.09 7.40 23.36
CA LEU A 441 -8.40 6.95 22.92
C LEU A 441 -8.86 5.73 23.70
N LEU A 442 -10.18 5.58 23.84
CA LEU A 442 -10.82 4.32 24.25
C LEU A 442 -11.02 3.38 23.06
N PRO A 443 -11.23 2.06 23.26
CA PRO A 443 -11.35 1.07 22.18
C PRO A 443 -12.40 1.43 21.10
N ASP A 444 -13.55 1.96 21.52
CA ASP A 444 -14.67 2.32 20.64
C ASP A 444 -14.65 3.82 20.23
N GLU A 445 -13.61 4.59 20.59
CA GLU A 445 -13.55 6.02 20.33
C GLU A 445 -13.00 6.31 18.92
N SER A 446 -13.88 6.83 18.04
CA SER A 446 -13.50 7.27 16.70
C SER A 446 -12.70 8.58 16.73
N PHE A 447 -11.68 8.67 15.87
CA PHE A 447 -10.98 9.92 15.60
C PHE A 447 -10.87 10.11 14.08
N GLU A 448 -11.80 10.89 13.51
CA GLU A 448 -11.86 11.11 12.07
C GLU A 448 -11.11 12.37 11.64
N ILE A 449 -10.25 12.24 10.62
CA ILE A 449 -9.59 13.35 9.94
C ILE A 449 -9.81 13.19 8.44
N ARG A 450 -10.36 14.21 7.76
CA ARG A 450 -10.55 14.23 6.30
C ARG A 450 -11.24 12.98 5.74
N GLU A 451 -12.33 12.52 6.39
CA GLU A 451 -13.09 11.29 6.04
C GLU A 451 -12.33 9.98 6.28
N VAL A 452 -11.21 10.03 7.02
CA VAL A 452 -10.40 8.86 7.36
C VAL A 452 -10.50 8.60 8.85
N GLU A 453 -10.84 7.37 9.22
CA GLU A 453 -10.74 6.88 10.60
C GLU A 453 -9.28 6.67 10.97
N CYS A 454 -8.82 7.34 12.02
CA CYS A 454 -7.44 7.28 12.53
C CYS A 454 -7.36 6.79 13.98
N GLY A 455 -8.49 6.55 14.65
CA GLY A 455 -8.51 6.11 16.05
C GLY A 455 -8.27 4.61 16.23
N MET A 456 -8.24 3.83 15.15
CA MET A 456 -8.13 2.38 15.21
C MET A 456 -6.67 1.92 15.17
N HIS A 457 -6.24 1.13 16.15
CA HIS A 457 -4.98 0.41 16.04
C HIS A 457 -5.02 -0.73 15.00
N GLY A 458 -6.15 -1.44 14.93
CA GLY A 458 -6.40 -2.51 13.95
C GLY A 458 -6.37 -3.94 14.49
N HIS A 459 -6.17 -4.13 15.80
CA HIS A 459 -6.20 -5.45 16.45
C HIS A 459 -7.61 -6.04 16.59
N LEU A 460 -8.64 -5.19 16.62
CA LEU A 460 -10.05 -5.57 16.61
C LEU A 460 -10.65 -5.35 15.22
N GLY A 461 -11.39 -6.34 14.75
CA GLY A 461 -12.21 -6.30 13.56
C GLY A 461 -13.69 -6.10 13.89
N PRO A 462 -14.57 -6.19 12.88
CA PRO A 462 -16.02 -6.10 13.08
C PRO A 462 -16.52 -7.04 14.17
N ASP A 463 -17.43 -6.55 15.01
CA ASP A 463 -18.07 -7.29 16.11
C ASP A 463 -17.09 -7.89 17.14
N GLY A 464 -15.90 -7.29 17.29
CA GLY A 464 -14.87 -7.75 18.23
C GLY A 464 -14.07 -8.96 17.76
N ALA A 465 -14.21 -9.35 16.49
CA ALA A 465 -13.37 -10.40 15.88
C ALA A 465 -11.89 -9.97 15.82
N PHE A 466 -10.99 -10.90 15.53
CA PHE A 466 -9.59 -10.55 15.27
C PHE A 466 -9.49 -9.61 14.04
N GLY A 467 -8.81 -8.48 14.22
CA GLY A 467 -8.60 -7.48 13.18
C GLY A 467 -7.64 -7.98 12.11
N SER A 468 -7.97 -7.73 10.84
CA SER A 468 -7.05 -8.01 9.74
C SER A 468 -7.25 -6.98 8.64
N PRO A 469 -6.22 -6.67 7.84
CA PRO A 469 -6.39 -5.72 6.73
C PRO A 469 -7.53 -6.13 5.77
N SER A 470 -7.76 -7.43 5.59
CA SER A 470 -8.83 -7.95 4.72
C SER A 470 -10.25 -7.67 5.24
N ASN A 471 -10.49 -7.72 6.55
CA ASN A 471 -11.80 -7.41 7.12
C ASN A 471 -11.96 -5.89 7.35
N LEU A 472 -10.90 -5.20 7.77
CA LEU A 472 -10.90 -3.77 8.00
C LEU A 472 -11.03 -2.96 6.71
N ALA A 473 -10.51 -3.44 5.58
CA ALA A 473 -10.70 -2.78 4.28
C ALA A 473 -12.16 -2.79 3.77
N LYS A 474 -13.04 -3.54 4.43
CA LYS A 474 -14.46 -3.70 4.06
C LYS A 474 -15.41 -2.96 4.99
N ILE A 475 -14.89 -2.28 6.01
CA ILE A 475 -15.73 -1.41 6.85
C ILE A 475 -16.22 -0.22 5.99
N GLY A 476 -17.32 0.39 6.40
CA GLY A 476 -17.99 1.45 5.61
C GLY A 476 -17.22 2.77 5.49
N LYS A 477 -15.94 2.82 5.87
CA LYS A 477 -15.14 4.03 5.99
C LYS A 477 -13.69 3.78 5.58
N LYS A 478 -13.02 4.82 5.08
CA LYS A 478 -11.56 4.79 4.92
C LYS A 478 -10.92 4.76 6.30
N ALA A 479 -9.86 4.00 6.49
CA ALA A 479 -9.20 3.89 7.78
C ALA A 479 -7.68 3.80 7.64
N THR A 480 -6.95 4.21 8.67
CA THR A 480 -5.52 4.00 8.84
C THR A 480 -5.27 3.23 10.14
N THR A 481 -4.40 2.21 10.11
CA THR A 481 -4.09 1.31 11.25
C THR A 481 -2.59 1.00 11.31
N ALA A 482 -2.07 0.42 12.40
CA ALA A 482 -0.63 0.09 12.55
C ALA A 482 -0.33 -1.36 13.00
N HIS A 483 -1.33 -2.08 13.51
CA HIS A 483 -1.22 -3.39 14.18
C HIS A 483 -0.38 -4.51 13.53
N THR A 484 -0.34 -4.62 12.20
CA THR A 484 0.23 -5.82 11.57
C THR A 484 1.74 -5.77 11.41
N HIS A 485 2.38 -4.63 11.73
CA HIS A 485 3.79 -4.30 11.49
C HIS A 485 4.26 -4.39 10.03
N SER A 486 3.39 -4.88 9.14
CA SER A 486 3.59 -5.05 7.70
C SER A 486 2.73 -4.02 6.98
N CYS A 487 3.36 -3.07 6.31
CA CYS A 487 2.62 -2.00 5.67
C CYS A 487 1.82 -2.49 4.45
N GLY A 488 0.72 -1.80 4.12
CA GLY A 488 -0.04 -2.09 2.92
C GLY A 488 -1.23 -1.16 2.67
N ILE A 489 -1.70 -1.14 1.42
CA ILE A 489 -2.85 -0.34 0.99
C ILE A 489 -3.90 -1.29 0.44
N TYR A 490 -4.99 -1.48 1.17
CA TYR A 490 -6.11 -2.37 0.84
C TYR A 490 -7.34 -1.51 0.53
N HIS A 491 -7.54 -1.16 -0.73
CA HIS A 491 -8.58 -0.22 -1.15
C HIS A 491 -8.52 1.12 -0.39
N GLY A 492 -9.42 1.33 0.57
CA GLY A 492 -9.51 2.52 1.42
C GLY A 492 -8.78 2.40 2.76
N LEU A 493 -8.22 1.23 3.08
CA LEU A 493 -7.44 0.99 4.29
C LEU A 493 -5.94 1.16 4.01
N TYR A 494 -5.27 1.94 4.85
CA TYR A 494 -3.81 2.09 4.85
C TYR A 494 -3.27 1.51 6.15
N VAL A 495 -2.25 0.69 6.07
CA VAL A 495 -1.66 0.02 7.23
C VAL A 495 -0.21 0.46 7.33
N ALA A 496 0.16 1.07 8.46
CA ALA A 496 1.53 1.38 8.82
C ALA A 496 2.31 0.07 9.11
N GLY A 497 3.63 0.20 9.14
CA GLY A 497 4.51 -0.87 9.54
C GLY A 497 4.81 -0.80 11.04
N THR A 498 6.07 -0.98 11.40
CA THR A 498 6.57 -0.85 12.77
C THR A 498 7.71 0.17 12.84
N SER A 499 7.99 0.69 14.04
CA SER A 499 9.20 1.44 14.37
C SER A 499 10.22 0.59 15.15
N SER A 500 9.87 -0.65 15.47
CA SER A 500 10.70 -1.60 16.20
C SER A 500 11.83 -2.21 15.37
N LYS A 501 12.78 -2.86 16.04
CA LYS A 501 13.83 -3.65 15.36
C LYS A 501 13.21 -4.74 14.49
N LEU A 502 13.75 -4.93 13.27
CA LEU A 502 13.35 -6.01 12.36
C LEU A 502 14.32 -7.20 12.37
N THR A 503 15.37 -7.14 13.19
CA THR A 503 16.50 -8.07 13.11
C THR A 503 16.21 -9.40 13.82
N ARG A 504 17.05 -10.40 13.51
CA ARG A 504 17.10 -11.72 14.14
C ARG A 504 17.24 -11.68 15.68
N ASP A 505 17.65 -10.55 16.23
CA ASP A 505 17.89 -10.36 17.66
C ASP A 505 16.63 -9.94 18.43
N TRP A 506 15.47 -9.88 17.76
CA TRP A 506 14.18 -9.76 18.42
C TRP A 506 13.50 -11.14 18.53
N ASP A 507 13.20 -11.53 19.76
CA ASP A 507 12.60 -12.82 20.12
C ASP A 507 11.14 -12.99 19.66
N TYR A 508 10.51 -11.93 19.15
CA TYR A 508 9.12 -11.95 18.68
C TYR A 508 8.96 -12.43 17.23
N THR A 509 9.93 -12.16 16.35
CA THR A 509 9.85 -12.51 14.92
C THR A 509 10.58 -13.81 14.62
N VAL A 510 9.86 -14.83 14.11
CA VAL A 510 10.43 -16.13 13.73
C VAL A 510 10.02 -16.48 12.29
N GLY A 511 11.00 -16.83 11.45
CA GLY A 511 10.78 -17.23 10.06
C GLY A 511 10.73 -16.03 9.08
N PRO A 512 10.23 -16.24 7.84
CA PRO A 512 10.08 -15.17 6.87
C PRO A 512 9.19 -14.04 7.40
N SER A 513 9.55 -12.79 7.14
CA SER A 513 8.84 -11.62 7.66
C SER A 513 8.50 -10.62 6.57
N SER A 514 7.30 -10.04 6.66
CA SER A 514 6.82 -8.91 5.83
C SER A 514 6.86 -7.59 6.59
N TRP A 515 7.53 -7.53 7.75
CA TRP A 515 7.50 -6.34 8.59
C TRP A 515 8.37 -5.25 7.98
N SER A 516 7.90 -4.01 8.03
CA SER A 516 8.58 -2.90 7.37
C SER A 516 8.62 -1.68 8.28
N HIS A 517 9.70 -0.92 8.19
CA HIS A 517 9.76 0.42 8.77
C HIS A 517 8.95 1.36 7.89
N SER A 518 7.71 1.61 8.25
CA SER A 518 6.78 2.35 7.39
C SER A 518 5.74 3.10 8.18
N HIS A 519 5.43 4.32 7.75
CA HIS A 519 4.44 5.21 8.35
C HIS A 519 3.42 5.65 7.30
N VAL A 520 2.27 6.16 7.75
CA VAL A 520 1.23 6.65 6.85
C VAL A 520 1.09 8.16 7.05
N VAL A 521 1.28 8.91 5.97
CA VAL A 521 0.99 10.36 5.95
C VAL A 521 -0.39 10.60 5.37
N LEU A 522 -1.14 11.53 5.96
CA LEU A 522 -2.44 12.02 5.49
C LEU A 522 -2.31 13.48 5.08
N TYR A 523 -2.68 13.79 3.84
CA TYR A 523 -2.62 15.13 3.28
C TYR A 523 -3.95 15.89 3.47
N PRO A 524 -3.94 17.23 3.44
CA PRO A 524 -5.15 18.07 3.52
C PRO A 524 -6.23 17.73 2.48
N ASN A 525 -5.86 17.20 1.32
CA ASN A 525 -6.81 16.75 0.29
C ASN A 525 -7.47 15.40 0.62
N GLY A 526 -7.14 14.77 1.76
CA GLY A 526 -7.68 13.48 2.21
C GLY A 526 -7.06 12.25 1.53
N GLN A 527 -6.03 12.43 0.71
CA GLN A 527 -5.21 11.32 0.18
C GLN A 527 -4.09 10.97 1.16
N ARG A 528 -3.55 9.77 1.02
CA ARG A 528 -2.52 9.22 1.90
C ARG A 528 -1.39 8.61 1.09
N ALA A 529 -0.21 8.56 1.71
CA ALA A 529 0.93 7.82 1.20
C ALA A 529 1.53 6.96 2.33
N ILE A 530 2.11 5.81 1.96
CA ILE A 530 2.99 5.07 2.85
C ILE A 530 4.41 5.56 2.61
N VAL A 531 5.08 5.98 3.68
CA VAL A 531 6.48 6.38 3.68
C VAL A 531 7.28 5.24 4.30
N THR A 532 7.98 4.49 3.46
CA THR A 532 8.86 3.38 3.88
C THR A 532 10.28 3.89 4.08
N MET A 533 10.86 3.59 5.23
CA MET A 533 12.23 3.96 5.55
C MET A 533 13.23 2.93 5.06
N LYS A 534 14.40 3.42 4.65
CA LYS A 534 15.53 2.58 4.23
C LYS A 534 16.83 3.25 4.70
N GLY A 535 17.60 2.53 5.51
CA GLY A 535 18.89 3.02 6.02
C GLY A 535 18.78 4.33 6.82
N GLY A 536 17.74 4.48 7.66
CA GLY A 536 17.52 5.70 8.44
C GLY A 536 17.04 6.92 7.63
N LYS A 537 16.65 6.72 6.36
CA LYS A 537 16.09 7.77 5.50
C LYS A 537 14.66 7.43 5.08
N TRP A 538 13.81 8.44 4.98
CA TRP A 538 12.40 8.34 4.57
C TRP A 538 12.13 8.88 3.15
N LYS A 539 13.15 9.50 2.54
CA LYS A 539 13.25 9.94 1.14
C LYS A 539 14.73 9.94 0.74
N ALA A 540 15.04 10.07 -0.55
CA ALA A 540 16.40 9.91 -1.07
C ALA A 540 17.41 10.96 -0.56
#